data_AF-A0A1M4SDW6-F1
#
_entry.id   AF-A0A1M4SDW6-F1
#
_cell.length_a   1.000
_cell.length_b   1.000
_cell.length_c   1.000
_cell.angle_alpha   90.00
_cell.angle_beta   90.00
_cell.angle_gamma   90.00
#
_symmetry.space_group_name_H-M   'P 1'
#
loop_
_entity.id
_entity.type
_entity.pdbx_description
1 polymer ?
#
loop_
_entity_poly.entity_id
_entity_poly.type
_entity_poly.pdbx_seq_one_letter_code
_entity_poly.pdbx_strand_id
1 'polypeptide(L)'
;MSVKYSVVMRKNPSKSSEPGKYYAHAQAYGEMDFDSLCEEVNGRCTVTRADVAAAVEAILESMKKALAEGRIVRLGNFGSFQIGVRSNGATTEDEFVSSMIRGTRISFRPGKLLTNMQKTLAYTQVAKLPVKVTNGGNEVG
;
A
#
# COMPACT_ATOMS: atom_id res chain seq x y z
N MET A 1 3.15 -14.42 15.73
CA MET A 1 3.49 -13.10 15.15
C MET A 1 2.68 -12.03 15.87
N SER A 2 3.25 -10.87 16.20
CA SER A 2 2.53 -9.78 16.85
C SER A 2 2.80 -8.45 16.17
N VAL A 3 1.75 -7.66 15.93
CA VAL A 3 1.87 -6.29 15.44
C VAL A 3 2.16 -5.37 16.64
N LYS A 4 3.32 -4.71 16.59
CA LYS A 4 3.68 -3.68 17.56
C LYS A 4 2.81 -2.45 17.33
N TYR A 5 2.22 -1.90 18.39
CA TYR A 5 1.44 -0.66 18.30
C TYR A 5 1.75 0.29 19.45
N SER A 6 1.53 1.58 19.23
CA SER A 6 1.54 2.60 20.27
C SER A 6 0.21 3.37 20.28
N VAL A 7 -0.09 4.08 21.36
CA VAL A 7 -1.34 4.84 21.50
C VAL A 7 -1.08 6.33 21.23
N VAL A 8 -1.62 6.87 20.13
CA VAL A 8 -1.39 8.25 19.68
C VAL A 8 -2.67 9.07 19.72
N MET A 9 -2.57 10.34 20.13
CA MET A 9 -3.69 11.28 20.07
C MET A 9 -3.82 11.82 18.64
N ARG A 10 -5.04 11.82 18.09
CA ARG A 10 -5.36 12.45 16.80
C ARG A 10 -6.59 13.33 16.95
N LYS A 11 -6.55 14.53 16.35
CA LYS A 11 -7.72 15.39 16.19
C LYS A 11 -8.45 15.03 14.90
N ASN A 12 -9.78 15.20 14.88
CA ASN A 12 -10.57 15.02 13.68
C ASN A 12 -10.51 16.28 12.80
N PRO A 13 -9.96 16.21 11.56
CA PRO A 13 -9.89 17.39 10.69
C PRO A 13 -11.25 17.98 10.33
N SER A 14 -12.28 17.15 10.19
CA SER A 14 -13.65 17.61 9.87
C SER A 14 -14.38 18.23 11.07
N LYS A 15 -13.86 18.03 12.29
CA LYS A 15 -14.43 18.52 13.54
C LYS A 15 -13.33 18.99 14.48
N SER A 16 -12.63 20.04 14.05
CA SER A 16 -11.44 20.56 14.73
C SER A 16 -11.69 21.09 16.15
N SER A 17 -12.95 21.42 16.48
CA SER A 17 -13.40 21.88 17.80
C SER A 17 -13.59 20.75 18.82
N GLU A 18 -13.71 19.49 18.39
CA GLU A 18 -13.82 18.36 19.32
C GLU A 18 -12.45 18.00 19.92
N PRO A 19 -12.39 17.57 21.20
CA PRO A 19 -11.16 17.04 21.79
C PRO A 19 -10.58 15.87 20.98
N GLY A 20 -9.25 15.79 20.90
CA GLY A 20 -8.59 14.68 20.21
C GLY A 20 -8.86 13.35 20.89
N LYS A 21 -8.92 12.28 20.09
CA LYS A 21 -9.12 10.90 20.55
C LYS A 21 -7.83 10.11 20.44
N TYR A 22 -7.68 9.10 21.28
CA TYR A 22 -6.53 8.20 21.26
C TYR A 22 -6.81 6.99 20.37
N TYR A 23 -5.85 6.65 19.52
CA TYR A 23 -5.94 5.56 18.56
C TYR A 23 -4.70 4.67 18.65
N ALA A 24 -4.90 3.36 18.45
CA ALA A 24 -3.80 2.45 18.21
C ALA A 24 -3.14 2.80 16.86
N HIS A 25 -1.81 2.86 16.85
CA HIS A 25 -1.02 3.14 15.67
C HIS A 25 0.09 2.10 15.56
N ALA A 26 0.04 1.30 14.48
CA ALA A 26 1.05 0.31 14.18
C ALA A 26 2.44 0.95 14.15
N GLN A 27 3.40 0.33 14.82
CA GLN A 27 4.80 0.71 14.80
C GLN A 27 5.53 -0.25 13.86
N ALA A 28 6.10 0.29 12.78
CA ALA A 28 6.89 -0.51 11.86
C ALA A 28 8.08 -1.15 12.59
N TYR A 29 8.43 -2.37 12.19
CA TYR A 29 9.57 -3.09 12.71
C TYR A 29 10.34 -3.71 11.56
N GLY A 30 11.48 -3.10 11.24
CA GLY A 30 12.32 -3.50 10.12
C GLY A 30 11.66 -3.24 8.76
N GLU A 31 12.42 -3.59 7.74
CA GLU A 31 12.03 -3.60 6.34
C GLU A 31 12.58 -4.90 5.75
N MET A 32 11.77 -5.59 4.94
CA MET A 32 12.24 -6.67 4.09
C MET A 32 12.38 -6.06 2.70
N ASP A 33 13.60 -5.74 2.33
CA ASP A 33 13.92 -5.21 1.00
C ASP A 33 13.89 -6.31 -0.07
N PHE A 34 14.08 -5.91 -1.33
CA PHE A 34 13.99 -6.83 -2.46
C PHE A 34 15.06 -7.91 -2.43
N ASP A 35 16.29 -7.57 -2.01
CA ASP A 35 17.39 -8.52 -1.91
C ASP A 35 17.13 -9.55 -0.81
N SER A 36 16.68 -9.11 0.37
CA SER A 36 16.31 -9.99 1.48
C SER A 36 15.12 -10.88 1.12
N LEU A 37 14.16 -10.37 0.35
CA LEU A 37 13.05 -11.19 -0.18
C LEU A 37 13.56 -12.26 -1.14
N CYS A 38 14.47 -11.92 -2.05
CA CYS A 38 15.04 -12.88 -3.00
C CYS A 38 15.82 -13.98 -2.27
N GLU A 39 16.60 -13.61 -1.24
CA GLU A 39 17.33 -14.56 -0.39
C GLU A 39 16.36 -15.49 0.35
N GLU A 40 15.30 -14.94 0.94
CA GLU A 40 14.27 -15.71 1.65
C GLU A 40 13.56 -16.72 0.72
N VAL A 41 13.32 -16.35 -0.54
CA VAL A 41 12.72 -17.26 -1.53
C VAL A 41 13.70 -18.33 -1.99
N ASN A 42 14.97 -17.97 -2.23
CA ASN A 42 16.02 -18.93 -2.58
C ASN A 42 16.17 -20.01 -1.50
N GLY A 43 16.11 -19.64 -0.21
CA GLY A 43 16.12 -20.61 0.89
C GLY A 43 14.91 -21.56 0.94
N ARG A 44 13.84 -21.29 0.19
CA ARG A 44 12.58 -22.04 0.20
C ARG A 44 12.36 -22.93 -1.03
N CYS A 45 13.14 -22.75 -2.09
CA CYS A 45 12.96 -23.49 -3.34
C CYS A 45 14.25 -23.51 -4.18
N THR A 46 14.25 -24.17 -5.34
CA THR A 46 15.47 -24.38 -6.14
C THR A 46 15.81 -23.23 -7.09
N VAL A 47 15.07 -22.11 -7.05
CA VAL A 47 15.35 -20.94 -7.90
C VAL A 47 16.40 -20.05 -7.27
N THR A 48 17.33 -19.57 -8.09
CA THR A 48 18.37 -18.67 -7.60
C THR A 48 17.80 -17.27 -7.34
N ARG A 49 18.53 -16.44 -6.58
CA ARG A 49 18.17 -15.02 -6.41
C ARG A 49 18.01 -14.28 -7.72
N ALA A 50 18.86 -14.57 -8.71
CA ALA A 50 18.80 -13.95 -10.03
C ALA A 50 17.51 -14.33 -10.76
N ASP A 51 17.09 -15.59 -10.68
CA ASP A 51 15.83 -16.06 -11.28
C ASP A 51 14.61 -15.45 -10.60
N VAL A 52 14.61 -15.36 -9.27
CA VAL A 52 13.54 -14.70 -8.51
C VAL A 52 13.42 -13.23 -8.91
N ALA A 53 14.56 -12.53 -8.97
CA ALA A 53 14.58 -11.12 -9.35
C ALA A 53 14.03 -10.90 -10.76
N ALA A 54 14.48 -11.71 -11.72
CA ALA A 54 14.00 -11.66 -13.10
C ALA A 54 12.49 -11.94 -13.22
N ALA A 55 11.99 -12.93 -12.47
CA ALA A 55 10.57 -13.28 -12.48
C ALA A 55 9.69 -12.15 -11.90
N VAL A 56 10.11 -11.54 -10.79
CA VAL A 56 9.37 -10.41 -10.19
C VAL A 56 9.36 -9.22 -11.14
N GLU A 57 10.50 -8.87 -11.75
CA GLU A 57 10.57 -7.75 -12.70
C GLU A 57 9.67 -7.99 -13.93
N ALA A 58 9.68 -9.21 -14.47
CA ALA A 58 8.80 -9.59 -15.58
C ALA A 58 7.32 -9.49 -15.22
N ILE A 59 6.95 -9.86 -13.99
CA ILE A 59 5.59 -9.68 -13.47
C ILE A 59 5.25 -8.19 -13.38
N LEU A 60 6.12 -7.35 -12.82
CA LEU A 60 5.90 -5.92 -12.66
C LEU A 60 5.69 -5.21 -14.01
N GLU A 61 6.52 -5.50 -15.01
CA GLU A 61 6.37 -4.92 -16.35
C GLU A 61 5.07 -5.40 -17.04
N SER A 62 4.70 -6.66 -16.85
CA SER A 62 3.42 -7.20 -17.35
C SER A 62 2.22 -6.52 -16.66
N MET A 63 2.31 -6.29 -15.35
CA MET A 63 1.29 -5.60 -14.57
C MET A 63 1.14 -4.14 -15.01
N LYS A 64 2.24 -3.43 -15.24
CA LYS A 64 2.26 -2.06 -15.73
C LYS A 64 1.49 -1.93 -17.04
N LYS A 65 1.77 -2.81 -18.02
CA LYS A 65 1.04 -2.84 -19.31
C LYS A 65 -0.44 -3.13 -19.11
N ALA A 66 -0.78 -4.16 -18.34
CA ALA A 66 -2.17 -4.53 -18.08
C ALA A 66 -2.98 -3.42 -17.40
N LEU A 67 -2.39 -2.76 -16.40
CA LEU A 67 -3.05 -1.66 -15.70
C LEU A 67 -3.22 -0.43 -16.59
N ALA A 68 -2.24 -0.11 -17.44
CA ALA A 68 -2.36 0.99 -18.40
C ALA A 68 -3.53 0.79 -19.38
N GLU A 69 -3.84 -0.45 -19.73
CA GLU A 69 -5.01 -0.85 -20.54
C GLU A 69 -6.33 -0.91 -19.73
N GLY A 70 -6.30 -0.61 -18.43
CA GLY A 70 -7.47 -0.69 -17.55
C GLY A 70 -7.84 -2.11 -17.10
N ARG A 71 -7.01 -3.12 -17.38
CA ARG A 71 -7.26 -4.51 -16.93
C ARG A 71 -7.07 -4.64 -15.42
N ILE A 72 -7.81 -5.56 -14.82
CA ILE A 72 -7.60 -5.97 -13.43
C ILE A 72 -6.54 -7.06 -13.40
N VAL A 73 -5.42 -6.81 -12.70
CA VAL A 73 -4.40 -7.82 -12.45
C VAL A 73 -4.77 -8.57 -11.17
N ARG A 74 -5.04 -9.87 -11.24
CA ARG A 74 -5.30 -10.72 -10.07
C ARG A 74 -4.19 -11.74 -9.88
N LEU A 75 -3.51 -11.68 -8.74
CA LEU A 75 -2.47 -12.62 -8.35
C LEU A 75 -3.05 -13.66 -7.38
N GLY A 76 -3.86 -14.59 -7.92
CA GLY A 76 -4.46 -15.68 -7.14
C GLY A 76 -5.06 -15.24 -5.80
N ASN A 77 -4.61 -15.88 -4.71
CA ASN A 77 -5.07 -15.60 -3.34
C ASN A 77 -4.39 -14.39 -2.69
N PHE A 78 -3.36 -13.80 -3.31
CA PHE A 78 -2.65 -12.63 -2.79
C PHE A 78 -3.52 -11.37 -2.87
N GLY A 79 -4.15 -11.13 -4.01
CA GLY A 79 -5.04 -9.99 -4.21
C GLY A 79 -5.19 -9.55 -5.65
N SER A 80 -5.71 -8.34 -5.84
CA SER A 80 -5.87 -7.74 -7.16
C SER A 80 -5.55 -6.26 -7.18
N PHE A 81 -5.01 -5.79 -8.31
CA PHE A 81 -4.72 -4.41 -8.63
C PHE A 81 -5.64 -3.94 -9.76
N GLN A 82 -6.14 -2.71 -9.66
CA GLN A 82 -6.97 -2.09 -10.68
C GLN A 82 -6.73 -0.58 -10.73
N ILE A 83 -6.88 0.02 -11.91
CA ILE A 83 -6.90 1.48 -12.07
C ILE A 83 -8.27 2.03 -11.68
N GLY A 84 -8.27 3.14 -10.96
CA GLY A 84 -9.44 3.99 -10.74
C GLY A 84 -9.16 5.40 -11.24
N VAL A 85 -10.19 6.06 -11.76
CA VAL A 85 -10.12 7.45 -12.23
C VAL A 85 -10.49 8.40 -11.09
N ARG A 86 -9.80 9.54 -11.01
CA ARG A 86 -10.14 10.66 -10.13
C ARG A 86 -10.62 11.81 -11.00
N SER A 87 -11.73 12.42 -10.63
CA SER A 87 -12.26 13.58 -11.33
C SER A 87 -12.87 14.58 -10.36
N ASN A 88 -13.12 15.79 -10.85
CA ASN A 88 -14.14 16.64 -10.27
C ASN A 88 -15.53 16.05 -10.50
N GLY A 89 -16.46 16.38 -9.59
CA GLY A 89 -17.87 16.13 -9.82
C GLY A 89 -18.47 17.22 -10.71
N ALA A 90 -19.34 16.83 -11.63
CA ALA A 90 -20.25 17.70 -12.35
C ALA A 90 -21.66 17.59 -11.73
N THR A 91 -22.51 18.60 -11.89
CA THR A 91 -23.88 18.56 -11.35
C THR A 91 -24.79 17.71 -12.23
N THR A 92 -24.53 17.67 -13.53
CA THR A 92 -25.22 16.81 -14.51
C THR A 92 -24.22 16.01 -15.34
N GLU A 93 -24.69 14.96 -16.02
CA GLU A 93 -23.84 14.12 -16.89
C GLU A 93 -23.32 14.90 -18.11
N ASP A 94 -24.17 15.74 -18.71
CA ASP A 94 -23.83 16.55 -19.89
C ASP A 94 -22.74 17.61 -19.60
N GLU A 95 -22.62 18.06 -18.35
CA GLU A 95 -21.58 18.98 -17.91
C GLU A 95 -20.22 18.29 -17.72
N PHE A 96 -20.18 16.95 -17.68
CA PHE A 96 -18.94 16.23 -17.49
C PHE A 96 -18.11 16.21 -18.77
N VAL A 97 -16.94 16.82 -18.70
CA VAL A 97 -15.95 16.82 -19.80
C VAL A 97 -14.65 16.16 -19.35
N SER A 98 -13.92 15.54 -20.28
CA SER A 98 -12.69 14.79 -19.97
C SER A 98 -11.62 15.61 -19.24
N SER A 99 -11.61 16.94 -19.39
CA SER A 99 -10.71 17.83 -18.64
C SER A 99 -10.99 17.86 -17.13
N MET A 100 -12.14 17.36 -16.68
CA MET A 100 -12.46 17.19 -15.26
C MET A 100 -11.74 15.99 -14.64
N ILE A 101 -11.14 15.11 -15.44
CA ILE A 101 -10.30 14.01 -14.96
C ILE A 101 -8.99 14.60 -14.42
N ARG A 102 -8.74 14.39 -13.13
CA ARG A 102 -7.56 14.89 -12.40
C ARG A 102 -6.43 13.88 -12.29
N GLY A 103 -6.63 12.67 -12.81
CA GLY A 103 -5.62 11.62 -12.84
C GLY A 103 -6.19 10.26 -12.43
N THR A 104 -5.29 9.34 -12.13
CA THR A 104 -5.64 7.96 -11.80
C THR A 104 -5.08 7.57 -10.43
N ARG A 105 -5.57 6.45 -9.90
CA ARG A 105 -5.00 5.77 -8.74
C ARG A 105 -4.95 4.28 -9.01
N ILE A 106 -3.97 3.60 -8.42
CA ILE A 106 -3.97 2.14 -8.33
C ILE A 106 -4.65 1.76 -7.00
N SER A 107 -5.64 0.88 -7.08
CA SER A 107 -6.29 0.30 -5.90
C SER A 107 -5.84 -1.15 -5.76
N PHE A 108 -5.23 -1.48 -4.61
CA PHE A 108 -4.99 -2.86 -4.21
C PHE A 108 -6.14 -3.37 -3.34
N ARG A 109 -6.66 -4.56 -3.66
CA ARG A 109 -7.64 -5.28 -2.85
C ARG A 109 -7.00 -6.57 -2.35
N PRO A 110 -6.81 -6.74 -1.03
CA PRO A 110 -6.16 -7.94 -0.48
C PRO A 110 -7.02 -9.17 -0.72
N GLY A 111 -6.38 -10.26 -1.12
CA GLY A 111 -7.01 -11.56 -1.30
C GLY A 111 -7.15 -12.35 0.01
N LYS A 112 -7.57 -13.60 -0.10
CA LYS A 112 -7.78 -14.49 1.05
C LYS A 112 -6.52 -14.72 1.88
N LEU A 113 -5.35 -14.77 1.23
CA LEU A 113 -4.07 -14.98 1.91
C LEU A 113 -3.82 -13.90 2.97
N LEU A 114 -3.94 -12.63 2.58
CA LEU A 114 -3.66 -11.49 3.45
C LEU A 114 -4.81 -11.22 4.45
N THR A 115 -6.05 -11.34 4.00
CA THR A 115 -7.22 -11.11 4.87
C THR A 115 -7.37 -12.18 5.96
N ASN A 116 -6.98 -13.43 5.70
CA ASN A 116 -6.94 -14.46 6.74
C ASN A 116 -5.83 -14.22 7.75
N MET A 117 -4.63 -13.85 7.29
CA MET A 117 -3.52 -13.49 8.18
C MET A 117 -3.91 -12.35 9.14
N GLN A 118 -4.61 -11.32 8.65
CA GLN A 118 -5.09 -10.20 9.48
C GLN A 118 -5.99 -10.63 10.64
N LYS A 119 -6.82 -11.67 10.45
CA LYS A 119 -7.73 -12.17 11.49
C LYS A 119 -7.01 -12.89 12.63
N THR A 120 -5.78 -13.36 12.39
CA THR A 120 -5.00 -14.14 13.35
C THR A 120 -3.89 -13.35 14.03
N LEU A 121 -3.83 -12.02 13.81
CA LEU A 121 -2.78 -11.18 14.39
C LEU A 121 -2.99 -10.99 15.90
N ALA A 122 -1.91 -11.19 16.67
CA ALA A 122 -1.80 -10.69 18.02
C ALA A 122 -1.24 -9.26 18.03
N TYR A 123 -1.42 -8.54 19.14
CA TYR A 123 -0.98 -7.14 19.28
C TYR A 123 -0.15 -6.95 20.54
N THR A 124 0.94 -6.20 20.43
CA THR A 124 1.81 -5.86 21.57
C THR A 124 2.00 -4.36 21.62
N GLN A 125 1.65 -3.76 22.76
CA GLN A 125 1.86 -2.34 22.97
C GLN A 125 3.36 -2.08 23.20
N VAL A 126 3.88 -1.06 22.53
CA VAL A 126 5.27 -0.60 22.64
C VAL A 126 5.29 0.92 22.80
N ALA A 127 6.45 1.46 23.21
CA ALA A 127 6.70 2.89 23.20
C ALA A 127 6.55 3.46 21.78
N LYS A 128 6.17 4.75 21.69
CA LYS A 128 6.11 5.46 20.41
C LYS A 128 7.51 5.56 19.82
N LEU A 129 7.65 5.23 18.53
CA LEU A 129 8.89 5.54 17.82
C LEU A 129 9.07 7.06 17.74
N PRO A 130 10.32 7.56 17.81
CA PRO A 130 10.60 8.98 17.58
C PRO A 130 10.12 9.37 16.18
N VAL A 131 9.50 10.54 16.06
CA VAL A 131 9.06 11.08 14.78
C VAL A 131 10.30 11.32 13.90
N LYS A 132 10.44 10.58 12.80
CA LYS A 132 11.45 10.90 11.79
C LYS A 132 11.10 12.26 11.19
N VAL A 133 11.90 13.29 11.52
CA VAL A 133 11.83 14.59 10.84
C VAL A 133 12.33 14.36 9.41
N THR A 134 11.41 14.18 8.48
CA THR A 134 11.75 14.18 7.06
C THR A 134 11.75 15.65 6.64
N ASN A 135 12.93 16.27 6.62
CA ASN A 135 13.10 17.58 5.99
C ASN A 135 12.80 17.40 4.51
N GLY A 136 11.57 17.76 4.09
CA GLY A 136 11.16 17.77 2.70
C GLY A 136 11.92 18.84 1.93
N GLY A 137 13.13 18.50 1.48
CA GLY A 137 13.78 19.19 0.38
C GLY A 137 13.10 18.77 -0.91
N ASN A 138 12.36 19.70 -1.52
CA ASN A 138 12.00 19.60 -2.93
C ASN A 138 13.29 19.52 -3.75
N GLU A 139 13.56 18.38 -4.37
CA GLU A 139 14.43 18.33 -5.55
C GLU A 139 13.51 18.25 -6.77
N VAL A 140 13.42 19.37 -7.46
CA VAL A 140 12.96 19.48 -8.84
C VAL A 140 14.07 18.94 -9.74
N GLY A 141 13.74 17.92 -10.53
CA GLY A 141 14.51 17.40 -11.64
C GLY A 141 13.55 16.85 -12.68
#